data_AF-A0A7Y1T0Z3-F1
#
_entry.id   AF-A0A7Y1T0Z3-F1
#
_cell.length_a   1.000
_cell.length_b   1.000
_cell.length_c   1.000
_cell.angle_alpha   90.00
_cell.angle_beta   90.00
_cell.angle_gamma   90.00
#
_symmetry.space_group_name_H-M   'P 1'
#
loop_
_entity.id
_entity.type
_entity.pdbx_description
1 polymer ?
#
loop_
_entity_poly.entity_id
_entity_poly.type
_entity_poly.pdbx_seq_one_letter_code
_entity_poly.pdbx_strand_id
1 'polypeptide(L)'
;LLLYVLEQGDTCAMSLTCCMSKSVSKIRAVADQPTQVIMIPIEKMKSWFNTNESWRNFILESYQIRFDEMLETIDTLAFMRMDERLYKYLVDRAKVNATTTAKITHQDIAEDLNTSRVVISRLLKQLEKEGKITLGRNKIELIEF
;
A
#
# COMPACT_ATOMS: atom_id res chain seq x y z
N LEU A 1 6.93 6.13 -9.64
CA LEU A 1 6.65 6.08 -8.20
C LEU A 1 5.41 5.24 -8.01
N LEU A 2 5.47 4.17 -7.21
CA LEU A 2 4.29 3.38 -6.85
C LEU A 2 3.47 4.20 -5.85
N LEU A 3 2.20 4.47 -6.15
CA LEU A 3 1.35 5.29 -5.29
C LEU A 3 0.61 4.41 -4.26
N TYR A 4 -0.04 3.34 -4.73
CA TYR A 4 -0.75 2.38 -3.89
C TYR A 4 -1.02 1.10 -4.69
N VAL A 5 -1.39 0.04 -3.97
CA VAL A 5 -1.81 -1.27 -4.53
C VAL A 5 -3.32 -1.40 -4.38
N LEU A 6 -3.96 -2.10 -5.32
CA LEU A 6 -5.38 -2.41 -5.31
C LEU A 6 -5.57 -3.91 -5.09
N GLU A 7 -6.39 -4.27 -4.11
CA GLU A 7 -6.73 -5.66 -3.80
C GLU A 7 -8.15 -6.03 -4.25
N GLN A 8 -8.57 -7.27 -3.99
CA GLN A 8 -9.91 -7.72 -4.32
C GLN A 8 -10.96 -6.90 -3.56
N GLY A 9 -11.91 -6.31 -4.30
CA GLY A 9 -12.96 -5.46 -3.75
C GLY A 9 -12.59 -3.98 -3.70
N ASP A 10 -11.34 -3.63 -3.96
CA ASP A 10 -10.93 -2.23 -4.02
C ASP A 10 -11.46 -1.54 -5.28
N THR A 11 -11.71 -0.24 -5.12
CA THR A 11 -11.96 0.66 -6.23
C THR A 11 -10.84 1.67 -6.36
N CYS A 12 -10.41 1.95 -7.59
CA CYS A 12 -9.47 3.02 -7.87
C CYS A 12 -10.14 4.37 -7.62
N ALA A 13 -9.93 4.97 -6.44
CA ALA A 13 -10.59 6.24 -6.09
C ALA A 13 -10.31 7.36 -7.10
N MET A 14 -9.10 7.39 -7.67
CA MET A 14 -8.73 8.36 -8.71
C MET A 14 -9.52 8.20 -10.01
N SER A 15 -9.90 6.97 -10.40
CA SER A 15 -10.75 6.78 -11.58
C SER A 15 -12.14 7.37 -11.34
N LEU A 16 -12.68 7.26 -10.12
CA LEU A 16 -13.97 7.86 -9.73
C LEU A 16 -13.91 9.40 -9.79
N THR A 17 -12.84 10.01 -9.28
CA THR A 17 -12.68 11.48 -9.28
C THR A 17 -12.50 12.04 -10.69
N CYS A 18 -11.76 11.34 -11.55
CA CYS A 18 -11.60 11.71 -12.96
C CYS A 18 -12.92 11.71 -13.72
N CYS A 19 -13.78 10.70 -13.47
CA CYS A 19 -15.12 10.63 -14.06
C CYS A 19 -16.01 11.82 -13.66
N MET A 20 -15.93 12.27 -12.40
CA MET A 20 -16.70 13.42 -11.93
C MET A 20 -16.18 14.76 -12.46
N SER A 21 -14.85 14.89 -12.59
CA SER A 21 -14.18 16.12 -13.04
C SER A 21 -13.97 16.23 -14.56
N LYS A 22 -14.38 15.21 -15.35
CA LYS A 22 -14.08 15.08 -16.78
C LYS A 22 -12.58 15.29 -17.09
N SER A 23 -11.71 14.78 -16.23
CA SER A 23 -10.26 14.93 -16.37
C SER A 23 -9.62 13.60 -16.82
N VAL A 24 -8.49 13.70 -17.51
CA VAL A 24 -7.69 12.53 -17.86
C VAL A 24 -6.97 12.03 -16.61
N SER A 25 -6.98 10.71 -16.40
CA SER A 25 -6.25 10.08 -15.30
C SER A 25 -4.77 10.47 -15.34
N LYS A 26 -4.25 10.98 -14.22
CA LYS A 26 -2.81 11.24 -14.03
C LYS A 26 -2.04 10.02 -13.53
N ILE A 27 -2.72 8.88 -13.36
CA ILE A 27 -2.13 7.65 -12.88
C ILE A 27 -2.26 6.54 -13.92
N ARG A 28 -1.31 5.60 -13.85
CA ARG A 28 -1.32 4.36 -14.62
C ARG A 28 -1.52 3.19 -13.66
N ALA A 29 -2.55 2.40 -13.90
CA ALA A 29 -2.72 1.10 -13.25
C ALA A 29 -2.05 0.02 -14.11
N VAL A 30 -1.39 -0.94 -13.45
CA VAL A 30 -0.78 -2.11 -14.10
C VAL A 30 -1.23 -3.33 -13.30
N ALA A 31 -1.70 -4.36 -14.00
CA ALA A 31 -2.05 -5.63 -13.37
C ALA A 31 -0.76 -6.42 -13.09
N ASP A 32 -0.51 -6.71 -11.81
CA ASP A 32 0.64 -7.51 -11.37
C ASP A 32 0.42 -9.02 -11.57
N GLN A 33 -0.85 -9.45 -11.52
CA GLN A 33 -1.29 -10.83 -11.73
C GLN A 33 -2.48 -10.88 -12.70
N PRO A 34 -2.91 -12.05 -13.18
CA PRO A 34 -4.16 -12.18 -13.93
C PRO A 34 -5.35 -11.66 -13.11
N THR A 35 -5.90 -10.51 -13.50
CA THR A 35 -6.95 -9.80 -12.75
C THR A 35 -8.20 -9.64 -13.59
N GLN A 36 -9.37 -9.74 -12.95
CA GLN A 36 -10.66 -9.37 -13.52
C GLN A 36 -11.10 -8.02 -12.95
N VAL A 37 -11.66 -7.16 -13.81
CA VAL A 37 -12.11 -5.82 -13.42
C VAL A 37 -13.55 -5.60 -13.87
N ILE A 38 -14.32 -4.91 -13.03
CA ILE A 38 -15.65 -4.42 -13.38
C ILE A 38 -15.51 -2.97 -13.84
N MET A 39 -15.86 -2.72 -15.10
CA MET A 39 -15.81 -1.38 -15.69
C MET A 39 -17.21 -0.75 -15.65
N ILE A 40 -17.32 0.44 -15.06
CA ILE A 40 -18.58 1.17 -14.96
C ILE A 40 -18.59 2.32 -15.98
N PRO A 41 -19.63 2.46 -16.82
CA PRO A 41 -19.74 3.57 -17.75
C PRO A 41 -19.80 4.93 -17.04
N ILE A 42 -19.14 5.95 -17.61
CA ILE A 42 -19.02 7.29 -17.02
C ILE A 42 -20.40 7.96 -16.88
N GLU A 43 -21.33 7.68 -17.78
CA GLU A 43 -22.69 8.23 -17.72
C GLU A 43 -23.45 7.72 -16.49
N LYS A 44 -23.23 6.44 -16.13
CA LYS A 44 -23.84 5.81 -14.97
C LYS A 44 -23.25 6.34 -13.67
N MET A 45 -21.94 6.59 -13.63
CA MET A 45 -21.25 7.19 -12.48
C MET A 45 -21.94 8.47 -11.99
N LYS A 46 -22.19 9.42 -12.91
CA LYS A 46 -22.80 10.71 -12.56
C LYS A 46 -24.28 10.55 -12.20
N SER A 47 -25.02 9.73 -12.95
CA SER A 47 -26.43 9.48 -12.68
C SER A 47 -26.62 8.88 -11.28
N TRP A 48 -25.89 7.80 -10.97
CA TRP A 48 -26.05 7.08 -9.72
C TRP A 48 -25.55 7.87 -8.52
N PHE A 49 -24.53 8.71 -8.68
CA PHE A 49 -24.11 9.61 -7.60
C PHE A 49 -25.27 10.51 -7.14
N ASN A 50 -26.08 11.01 -8.08
CA ASN A 50 -27.20 11.88 -7.78
C ASN A 50 -28.45 11.12 -7.31
N THR A 51 -28.74 9.94 -7.88
CA THR A 51 -30.00 9.23 -7.64
C THR A 51 -29.92 8.14 -6.57
N ASN A 52 -28.73 7.60 -6.29
CA ASN A 52 -28.55 6.45 -5.41
C ASN A 52 -27.65 6.83 -4.23
N GLU A 53 -28.24 6.90 -3.04
CA GLU A 53 -27.52 7.26 -1.82
C GLU A 53 -26.43 6.25 -1.45
N SER A 54 -26.73 4.95 -1.53
CA SER A 54 -25.74 3.89 -1.24
C SER A 54 -24.51 3.98 -2.13
N TRP A 55 -24.72 4.24 -3.43
CA TRP A 55 -23.63 4.44 -4.39
C TRP A 55 -22.81 5.68 -4.08
N ARG A 56 -23.46 6.79 -3.73
CA ARG A 56 -22.79 8.02 -3.32
C ARG A 56 -21.94 7.81 -2.08
N ASN A 57 -22.48 7.14 -1.06
CA ASN A 57 -21.78 6.83 0.18
C ASN A 57 -20.56 5.94 -0.10
N PHE A 58 -20.73 4.91 -0.93
CA PHE A 58 -19.62 4.05 -1.36
C PHE A 58 -18.48 4.83 -2.03
N ILE A 59 -18.79 5.78 -2.92
CA ILE A 59 -17.78 6.63 -3.57
C ILE A 59 -17.07 7.50 -2.55
N LEU A 60 -17.82 8.13 -1.63
CA LEU A 60 -17.26 9.02 -0.61
C LEU A 60 -16.37 8.24 0.38
N GLU A 61 -16.79 7.05 0.78
CA GLU A 61 -16.02 6.15 1.64
C GLU A 61 -14.74 5.67 0.96
N SER A 62 -14.83 5.28 -0.32
CA SER A 62 -13.65 4.92 -1.12
C SER A 62 -12.64 6.06 -1.20
N TYR A 63 -13.12 7.31 -1.30
CA TYR A 63 -12.25 8.49 -1.29
C TYR A 63 -11.65 8.74 0.09
N GLN A 64 -12.46 8.60 1.16
CA GLN A 64 -12.03 8.77 2.54
C GLN A 64 -10.91 7.78 2.90
N ILE A 65 -11.06 6.50 2.56
CA ILE A 65 -10.04 5.46 2.79
C ILE A 65 -8.70 5.87 2.17
N ARG A 66 -8.71 6.32 0.90
CA ARG A 66 -7.47 6.74 0.23
C ARG A 66 -6.88 8.02 0.81
N PHE A 67 -7.70 8.92 1.31
CA PHE A 67 -7.23 10.11 2.00
C PHE A 67 -6.58 9.76 3.35
N ASP A 68 -7.18 8.85 4.10
CA ASP A 68 -6.66 8.38 5.38
C ASP A 68 -5.34 7.59 5.19
N GLU A 69 -5.24 6.71 4.18
CA GLU A 69 -3.98 6.05 3.81
C GLU A 69 -2.87 7.06 3.48
N MET A 70 -3.21 8.15 2.78
CA MET A 70 -2.26 9.22 2.47
C MET A 70 -1.82 9.96 3.74
N LEU A 71 -2.75 10.29 4.64
CA LEU A 71 -2.43 10.92 5.93
C LEU A 71 -1.57 10.00 6.79
N GLU A 72 -1.89 8.71 6.87
CA GLU A 72 -1.07 7.72 7.59
C GLU A 72 0.32 7.61 6.97
N THR A 73 0.43 7.67 5.64
CA THR A 73 1.74 7.67 4.96
C THR A 73 2.54 8.93 5.30
N ILE A 74 1.90 10.11 5.30
CA ILE A 74 2.54 11.37 5.70
C ILE A 74 2.97 11.31 7.17
N ASP A 75 2.09 10.83 8.05
CA ASP A 75 2.36 10.71 9.48
C ASP A 75 3.51 9.72 9.74
N THR A 76 3.50 8.60 9.04
CA THR A 76 4.59 7.62 9.03
C THR A 76 5.91 8.24 8.55
N LEU A 77 5.88 9.07 7.50
CA LEU A 77 7.07 9.75 6.98
C LEU A 77 7.59 10.86 7.92
N ALA A 78 6.68 11.59 8.58
CA ALA A 78 7.01 12.75 9.39
C ALA A 78 7.33 12.40 10.85
N PHE A 79 6.73 11.33 11.39
CA PHE A 79 6.73 11.05 12.83
C PHE A 79 7.11 9.61 13.20
N MET A 80 6.89 8.60 12.35
CA MET A 80 7.36 7.24 12.67
C MET A 80 8.86 7.11 12.47
N ARG A 81 9.53 6.59 13.50
CA ARG A 81 10.95 6.33 13.42
C ARG A 81 11.21 5.19 12.42
N MET A 82 12.32 5.27 11.69
CA MET A 82 12.63 4.32 10.60
C MET A 82 12.68 2.85 11.04
N ASP A 83 13.03 2.58 12.30
CA ASP A 83 12.96 1.25 12.93
C ASP A 83 11.54 0.70 12.96
N GLU A 84 10.56 1.51 13.39
CA GLU A 84 9.14 1.12 13.44
C GLU A 84 8.57 0.90 12.03
N ARG A 85 8.91 1.77 11.08
CA ARG A 85 8.51 1.64 9.66
C ARG A 85 9.00 0.33 9.05
N LEU A 86 10.26 -0.01 9.30
CA LEU A 86 10.85 -1.24 8.81
C LEU A 86 10.14 -2.47 9.39
N TYR A 87 9.86 -2.45 10.70
CA TYR A 87 9.19 -3.57 11.34
C TYR A 87 7.77 -3.76 10.83
N LYS A 88 6.98 -2.68 10.74
CA LYS A 88 5.62 -2.71 10.17
C LYS A 88 5.62 -3.25 8.74
N TYR A 89 6.53 -2.76 7.88
CA TYR A 89 6.69 -3.25 6.51
C TYR A 89 6.92 -4.77 6.43
N LEU A 90 7.78 -5.32 7.30
CA LEU A 90 8.03 -6.76 7.34
C LEU A 90 6.80 -7.55 7.79
N VAL A 91 6.11 -7.08 8.82
CA VAL A 91 4.89 -7.70 9.37
C VAL A 91 3.76 -7.71 8.35
N ASP A 92 3.48 -6.56 7.71
CA ASP A 92 2.41 -6.43 6.73
C ASP A 92 2.68 -7.34 5.52
N ARG A 93 3.93 -7.39 5.06
CA ARG A 93 4.34 -8.32 4.00
C ARG A 93 4.15 -9.78 4.39
N ALA A 94 4.42 -10.15 5.65
CA ALA A 94 4.23 -11.51 6.14
C ALA A 94 2.75 -11.90 6.17
N LYS A 95 1.88 -10.98 6.63
CA LYS A 95 0.42 -11.16 6.64
C LYS A 95 -0.14 -11.38 5.24
N VAL A 96 0.22 -10.51 4.29
CA VAL A 96 -0.25 -10.58 2.89
C VAL A 96 0.16 -11.88 2.22
N ASN A 97 1.38 -12.34 2.46
CA ASN A 97 1.90 -13.56 1.83
C ASN A 97 1.62 -14.85 2.64
N ALA A 98 0.91 -14.75 3.76
CA ALA A 98 0.66 -15.84 4.70
C ALA A 98 1.94 -16.64 5.06
N THR A 99 3.06 -15.94 5.21
CA THR A 99 4.38 -16.54 5.48
C THR A 99 5.23 -15.65 6.37
N THR A 100 5.96 -16.26 7.30
CA THR A 100 6.90 -15.57 8.20
C THR A 100 8.22 -15.19 7.52
N THR A 101 8.48 -15.73 6.32
CA THR A 101 9.76 -15.56 5.62
C THR A 101 9.62 -14.65 4.41
N ALA A 102 10.27 -13.49 4.47
CA ALA A 102 10.40 -12.58 3.35
C ALA A 102 11.68 -12.87 2.55
N LYS A 103 11.52 -13.29 1.28
CA LYS A 103 12.63 -13.37 0.31
C LYS A 103 12.84 -12.01 -0.34
N ILE A 104 13.63 -11.15 0.30
CA ILE A 104 13.89 -9.78 -0.15
C ILE A 104 15.33 -9.37 0.18
N THR A 105 15.92 -8.50 -0.63
CA THR A 105 17.24 -7.92 -0.35
C THR A 105 17.12 -6.62 0.46
N HIS A 106 18.19 -6.24 1.17
CA HIS A 106 18.21 -4.97 1.88
C HIS A 106 18.10 -3.75 0.96
N GLN A 107 18.46 -3.91 -0.32
CA GLN A 107 18.37 -2.84 -1.32
C GLN A 107 16.90 -2.60 -1.68
N ASP A 108 16.15 -3.68 -1.96
CA ASP A 108 14.72 -3.58 -2.30
C ASP A 108 13.93 -2.93 -1.15
N ILE A 109 14.20 -3.32 0.10
CA ILE A 109 13.55 -2.71 1.28
C ILE A 109 13.87 -1.22 1.37
N ALA A 110 15.11 -0.84 1.03
CA ALA A 110 15.53 0.55 1.09
C ALA A 110 14.81 1.40 0.04
N GLU A 111 14.59 0.85 -1.16
CA GLU A 111 13.82 1.49 -2.22
C GLU A 111 12.34 1.62 -1.82
N ASP A 112 11.74 0.56 -1.28
CA ASP A 112 10.34 0.55 -0.82
C ASP A 112 10.10 1.56 0.32
N LEU A 113 11.04 1.69 1.26
CA LEU A 113 10.94 2.60 2.41
C LEU A 113 11.53 3.99 2.14
N ASN A 114 12.02 4.23 0.92
CA ASN A 114 12.66 5.47 0.48
C ASN A 114 13.80 5.92 1.42
N THR A 115 14.74 5.02 1.68
CA THR A 115 15.92 5.26 2.52
C THR A 115 17.16 4.62 1.91
N SER A 116 18.30 4.63 2.60
CA SER A 116 19.52 3.98 2.13
C SER A 116 19.60 2.52 2.59
N ARG A 117 20.21 1.67 1.77
CA ARG A 117 20.56 0.28 2.13
C ARG A 117 21.38 0.19 3.42
N VAL A 118 22.22 1.19 3.71
CA VAL A 118 23.02 1.25 4.94
C VAL A 118 22.13 1.41 6.17
N VAL A 119 21.13 2.31 6.10
CA VAL A 119 20.16 2.49 7.18
C VAL A 119 19.35 1.21 7.40
N ILE A 120 18.82 0.60 6.34
CA ILE A 120 18.09 -0.68 6.45
C ILE A 120 18.97 -1.78 7.06
N SER A 121 20.21 -1.93 6.61
CA SER A 121 21.12 -2.95 7.13
C SER A 121 21.37 -2.78 8.64
N ARG A 122 21.52 -1.54 9.10
CA ARG A 122 21.69 -1.22 10.53
C ARG A 122 20.44 -1.56 11.33
N LEU A 123 19.26 -1.20 10.83
CA LEU A 123 17.99 -1.42 11.51
C LEU A 123 17.60 -2.90 11.55
N LEU A 124 17.82 -3.65 10.47
CA LEU A 124 17.64 -5.10 10.45
C LEU A 124 18.54 -5.80 11.49
N LYS A 125 19.80 -5.35 11.63
CA LYS A 125 20.70 -5.86 12.68
C LYS A 125 20.20 -5.53 14.08
N GLN A 126 19.59 -4.37 14.27
CA GLN A 126 18.97 -4.00 15.54
C GLN A 126 17.76 -4.89 15.85
N LEU A 127 16.85 -5.10 14.89
CA LEU A 127 15.68 -5.97 15.04
C LEU A 127 16.09 -7.44 15.31
N GLU A 128 17.17 -7.91 14.69
CA GLU A 128 17.75 -9.23 14.96
C GLU A 128 18.26 -9.33 16.41
N LYS A 129 18.94 -8.28 16.91
CA LYS A 129 19.41 -8.21 18.30
C LYS A 129 18.24 -8.12 19.31
N GLU A 130 17.13 -7.52 18.91
CA GLU A 130 15.89 -7.46 19.69
C GLU A 130 15.10 -8.79 19.67
N GLY A 131 15.54 -9.79 18.89
CA GLY A 131 14.86 -11.09 18.80
C GLY A 131 13.56 -11.06 18.01
N LYS A 132 13.31 -10.01 17.22
CA LYS A 132 12.09 -9.89 16.40
C LYS A 132 12.21 -10.60 15.05
N ILE A 133 13.43 -10.69 14.52
CA ILE A 133 13.73 -11.31 13.23
C ILE A 133 15.01 -12.14 13.29
N THR A 134 15.20 -13.04 12.33
CA THR A 134 16.49 -13.64 12.00
C THR A 134 16.89 -13.27 10.56
N LEU A 135 18.18 -12.99 10.34
CA LEU A 135 18.69 -12.68 9.02
C LEU A 135 19.34 -13.91 8.39
N GLY A 136 18.97 -14.20 7.14
CA GLY A 136 19.59 -15.22 6.30
C GLY A 136 20.08 -14.66 4.97
N ARG A 137 20.74 -15.49 4.16
CA ARG A 137 21.17 -15.09 2.82
C ARG A 137 19.94 -14.82 1.94
N ASN A 138 19.75 -13.58 1.53
CA ASN A 138 18.59 -13.10 0.74
C ASN A 138 17.22 -13.45 1.35
N LYS A 139 17.15 -13.60 2.67
CA LYS A 139 15.89 -13.84 3.37
C LYS A 139 15.89 -13.21 4.76
N ILE A 140 14.71 -12.79 5.20
CA ILE A 140 14.45 -12.29 6.54
C ILE A 140 13.28 -13.10 7.08
N GLU A 141 13.41 -13.64 8.28
CA GLU A 141 12.39 -14.47 8.92
C GLU A 141 11.93 -13.81 10.21
N LEU A 142 10.63 -13.55 10.33
CA LEU A 142 10.02 -12.97 11.53
C LEU A 142 9.81 -14.03 12.60
N ILE A 143 10.21 -13.73 13.84
CA ILE A 143 10.15 -14.66 14.97
C ILE A 143 8.84 -14.49 15.76
N GLU A 144 8.38 -13.25 15.94
CA GLU A 144 7.13 -12.91 16.63
C GLU A 144 6.41 -11.77 15.90
N PHE A 145 5.08 -11.86 15.73
CA PHE A 145 4.21 -10.77 15.29
C PHE A 145 2.73 -11.02 15.62
#